data_AF-A0A0N7I1L4-F1
#
_entry.id   AF-A0A0N7I1L4-F1
#
_cell.length_a   1.000
_cell.length_b   1.000
_cell.length_c   1.000
_cell.angle_alpha   90.00
_cell.angle_beta   90.00
_cell.angle_gamma   90.00
#
_symmetry.space_group_name_H-M   'P 1'
#
loop_
_entity.id
_entity.type
_entity.pdbx_description
1 polymer ?
#
loop_
_entity_poly.entity_id
_entity_poly.type
_entity_poly.pdbx_seq_one_letter_code
_entity_poly.pdbx_strand_id
1 'polypeptide(L)'
;MTALAPHLSIYLREHLPRERAVSPHTVKTYANCFVLLVQFAADRLKRRPTDLEIEDLGTDMIMAFLDHVENGRGSCVRTRNGRLAAIRSFFRYIEYRIPACLDQALRVRSIPTKKTDKALIDYLDRAEIKALLDAPDPRTRLGTRDRAMLHLAYAGGLRVSELVTLQLRDFPDRFLSTVHIMGKGRRERVLPLWKETQFALRAWLAIRPDAQAAEIFLNASGQPMTRDGFAFRLAEHVKRAAEKQPSILGKRVTPHVLRHSCAMHTLAATGDIRKVALWLGHASIQSTETYLRADPEEKLQILAAHGAPAIKPGRFKPPSDALITMLTDVRRRA
;
A
#
# COMPACT_ATOMS: atom_id res chain seq x y z
N MET A 1 -18.04 3.39 36.06
CA MET A 1 -18.98 3.85 35.04
C MET A 1 -18.44 5.17 34.52
N THR A 2 -17.55 5.09 33.52
CA THR A 2 -16.70 6.18 33.04
C THR A 2 -17.20 6.65 31.69
N ALA A 3 -17.69 7.89 31.60
CA ALA A 3 -18.30 8.41 30.37
C ALA A 3 -17.34 8.36 29.17
N LEU A 4 -17.75 7.75 28.05
CA LEU A 4 -16.91 7.60 26.86
C LEU A 4 -16.66 8.92 26.13
N ALA A 5 -17.70 9.76 26.02
CA ALA A 5 -17.72 10.91 25.12
C ALA A 5 -16.62 11.95 25.41
N PRO A 6 -16.35 12.37 26.66
CA PRO A 6 -15.29 13.34 26.95
C PRO A 6 -13.91 12.82 26.53
N HIS A 7 -13.58 11.57 26.86
CA HIS A 7 -12.28 10.98 26.55
C HIS A 7 -12.08 10.76 25.05
N LEU A 8 -13.12 10.30 24.35
CA LEU A 8 -13.06 10.11 22.90
C LEU A 8 -12.95 11.45 22.16
N SER A 9 -13.61 12.50 22.65
CA SER A 9 -13.52 13.85 22.10
C SER A 9 -12.10 14.41 22.22
N ILE A 10 -11.50 14.38 23.42
CA ILE A 10 -10.12 14.84 23.65
C ILE A 10 -9.13 14.00 22.83
N TYR A 11 -9.34 12.68 22.78
CA TYR A 11 -8.49 11.81 21.96
C TYR A 11 -8.46 12.22 20.48
N LEU A 12 -9.63 12.45 19.87
CA LEU A 12 -9.74 12.79 18.45
C LEU A 12 -9.36 14.24 18.13
N ARG A 13 -9.67 15.18 19.01
CA ARG A 13 -9.51 16.63 18.78
C ARG A 13 -8.18 17.21 19.28
N GLU A 14 -7.55 16.56 20.26
CA GLU A 14 -6.34 17.09 20.89
C GLU A 14 -5.20 16.09 20.82
N HIS A 15 -5.37 14.89 21.39
CA HIS A 15 -4.27 13.92 21.49
C HIS A 15 -3.72 13.52 20.11
N LEU A 16 -4.59 13.11 19.19
CA LEU A 16 -4.17 12.74 17.83
C LEU A 16 -3.53 13.91 17.05
N PRO A 17 -4.20 15.06 16.87
CA PRO A 17 -3.65 16.13 16.04
C PRO A 17 -2.54 16.95 16.71
N ARG A 18 -2.58 17.18 18.02
CA ARG A 18 -1.62 18.07 18.73
C ARG A 18 -0.49 17.30 19.39
N GLU A 19 -0.81 16.35 20.28
CA GLU A 19 0.22 15.62 21.03
C GLU A 19 0.97 14.62 20.14
N ARG A 20 0.23 13.89 19.29
CA ARG A 20 0.81 12.87 18.40
C ARG A 20 1.17 13.40 17.02
N ALA A 21 0.69 14.59 16.66
CA ALA A 21 0.87 15.21 15.35
C ALA A 21 0.59 14.25 14.17
N VAL A 22 -0.43 13.37 14.31
CA VAL A 22 -0.78 12.46 13.21
C VAL A 22 -1.48 13.23 12.09
N SER A 23 -1.41 12.68 10.86
CA SER A 23 -2.02 13.32 9.71
C SER A 23 -3.55 13.49 9.88
N PRO A 24 -4.16 14.53 9.28
CA PRO A 24 -5.61 14.72 9.29
C PRO A 24 -6.38 13.50 8.74
N HIS A 25 -5.78 12.78 7.78
CA HIS A 25 -6.36 11.54 7.26
C HIS A 25 -6.38 10.41 8.28
N THR A 26 -5.37 10.31 9.14
CA THR A 26 -5.35 9.34 10.25
C THR A 26 -6.48 9.68 11.24
N VAL A 27 -6.61 10.96 11.61
CA VAL A 27 -7.70 11.41 12.50
C VAL A 27 -9.06 11.06 11.91
N LYS A 28 -9.31 11.38 10.63
CA LYS A 28 -10.56 11.05 9.94
C LYS A 28 -10.83 9.54 9.91
N THR A 29 -9.80 8.73 9.64
CA THR A 29 -9.91 7.27 9.62
C THR A 29 -10.29 6.73 11.00
N TYR A 30 -9.67 7.24 12.05
CA TYR A 30 -9.94 6.82 13.43
C TYR A 30 -11.33 7.29 13.88
N ALA A 31 -11.70 8.54 13.59
CA ALA A 31 -13.05 9.06 13.85
C ALA A 31 -14.12 8.20 13.18
N ASN A 32 -13.96 7.84 11.91
CA ASN A 32 -14.88 6.95 11.20
C ASN A 32 -14.96 5.55 11.84
N CYS A 33 -13.85 5.04 12.39
CA CYS A 33 -13.86 3.80 13.15
C CYS A 33 -14.74 3.93 14.40
N PHE A 34 -14.56 5.00 15.18
CA PHE A 34 -15.29 5.21 16.41
C PHE A 34 -16.77 5.53 16.21
N VAL A 35 -17.14 6.28 15.17
CA VAL A 35 -18.56 6.47 14.80
C VAL A 35 -19.25 5.12 14.64
N LEU A 36 -18.62 4.20 13.91
CA LEU A 36 -19.21 2.88 13.65
C LEU A 36 -19.19 1.97 14.89
N LEU A 37 -18.15 2.05 15.72
CA LEU A 37 -18.10 1.29 16.98
C LEU A 37 -19.17 1.77 17.97
N VAL A 38 -19.29 3.08 18.14
CA VAL A 38 -20.26 3.70 19.06
C VAL A 38 -21.68 3.39 18.62
N GLN A 39 -22.01 3.50 17.33
CA GLN A 39 -23.31 3.10 16.80
C GLN A 39 -23.59 1.61 17.04
N PHE A 40 -22.63 0.74 16.73
CA PHE A 40 -22.78 -0.71 16.93
C PHE A 40 -23.01 -1.07 18.41
N ALA A 41 -22.23 -0.48 19.32
CA ALA A 41 -22.36 -0.73 20.76
C ALA A 41 -23.71 -0.21 21.30
N ALA A 42 -24.12 0.99 20.90
CA ALA A 42 -25.41 1.57 21.26
C ALA A 42 -26.58 0.67 20.82
N ASP A 43 -26.58 0.21 19.57
CA ASP A 43 -27.61 -0.65 19.00
C ASP A 43 -27.68 -2.02 19.71
N ARG A 44 -26.53 -2.56 20.10
CA ARG A 44 -26.41 -3.86 20.78
C ARG A 44 -26.83 -3.79 22.25
N LEU A 45 -26.48 -2.71 22.94
CA LEU A 45 -26.81 -2.49 24.35
C LEU A 45 -28.18 -1.84 24.56
N LYS A 46 -28.85 -1.41 23.48
CA LYS A 46 -30.12 -0.65 23.54
C LYS A 46 -30.01 0.63 24.36
N ARG A 47 -28.85 1.29 24.29
CA ARG A 47 -28.54 2.58 24.94
C ARG A 47 -28.33 3.66 23.88
N ARG A 48 -28.46 4.94 24.26
CA ARG A 48 -28.08 6.03 23.36
C ARG A 48 -26.55 6.10 23.26
N PRO A 49 -25.98 6.51 22.11
CA PRO A 49 -24.54 6.75 21.96
C PRO A 49 -23.91 7.62 23.05
N THR A 50 -24.66 8.60 23.57
CA THR A 50 -24.21 9.53 24.61
C THR A 50 -24.12 8.89 25.99
N ASP A 51 -24.85 7.80 26.21
CA ASP A 51 -24.92 7.11 27.49
C ASP A 51 -23.88 5.99 27.58
N LEU A 52 -23.09 5.77 26.52
CA LEU A 52 -22.06 4.74 26.51
C LEU A 52 -20.88 5.13 27.39
N GLU A 53 -20.32 4.12 28.02
CA GLU A 53 -19.19 4.21 28.92
C GLU A 53 -18.00 3.45 28.35
N ILE A 54 -16.82 3.70 28.90
CA ILE A 54 -15.61 2.99 28.48
C ILE A 54 -15.76 1.50 28.77
N GLU A 55 -16.34 1.16 29.93
CA GLU A 55 -16.57 -0.19 30.41
C GLU A 55 -17.48 -1.01 29.48
N ASP A 56 -18.38 -0.35 28.74
CA ASP A 56 -19.22 -0.99 27.72
C ASP A 56 -18.39 -1.52 26.52
N LEU A 57 -17.19 -0.97 26.30
CA LEU A 57 -16.28 -1.31 25.20
C LEU A 57 -15.24 -2.36 25.62
N GLY A 58 -15.69 -3.43 26.26
CA GLY A 58 -14.86 -4.59 26.61
C GLY A 58 -14.39 -5.41 25.41
N THR A 59 -13.57 -6.43 25.68
CA THR A 59 -13.03 -7.34 24.66
C THR A 59 -14.14 -7.98 23.82
N ASP A 60 -15.22 -8.46 24.44
CA ASP A 60 -16.31 -9.14 23.74
C ASP A 60 -17.07 -8.21 22.81
N MET A 61 -17.33 -6.97 23.25
CA MET A 61 -17.97 -5.94 22.43
C MET A 61 -17.10 -5.60 21.21
N ILE A 62 -15.78 -5.45 21.41
CA ILE A 62 -14.85 -5.12 20.33
C ILE A 62 -14.69 -6.30 19.36
N MET A 63 -14.63 -7.53 19.85
CA MET A 63 -14.60 -8.71 19.00
C MET A 63 -15.88 -8.82 18.16
N ALA A 64 -17.05 -8.66 18.79
CA ALA A 64 -18.33 -8.65 18.09
C ALA A 64 -18.41 -7.52 17.04
N PHE A 65 -17.89 -6.34 17.34
CA PHE A 65 -17.79 -5.24 16.38
C PHE A 65 -16.89 -5.59 15.19
N LEU A 66 -15.71 -6.16 15.45
CA LEU A 66 -14.77 -6.53 14.39
C LEU A 66 -15.34 -7.63 13.48
N ASP A 67 -16.12 -8.56 14.03
CA ASP A 67 -16.82 -9.59 13.27
C ASP A 67 -17.99 -8.99 12.48
N HIS A 68 -18.72 -8.02 13.03
CA HIS A 68 -19.73 -7.27 12.28
C HIS A 68 -19.11 -6.46 11.12
N VAL A 69 -17.93 -5.86 11.32
CA VAL A 69 -17.20 -5.17 10.24
C VAL A 69 -16.88 -6.13 9.09
N GLU A 70 -16.40 -7.34 9.40
CA GLU A 70 -16.01 -8.31 8.40
C GLU A 70 -17.23 -8.98 7.74
N ASN A 71 -18.08 -9.62 8.52
CA ASN A 71 -19.17 -10.46 8.03
C ASN A 71 -20.46 -9.67 7.80
N GLY A 72 -20.76 -8.68 8.65
CA GLY A 72 -21.98 -7.88 8.53
C GLY A 72 -21.88 -6.78 7.47
N ARG A 73 -20.70 -6.17 7.31
CA ARG A 73 -20.46 -5.09 6.33
C ARG A 73 -19.64 -5.54 5.11
N GLY A 74 -19.24 -6.80 5.04
CA GLY A 74 -18.42 -7.33 3.94
C GLY A 74 -17.04 -6.68 3.81
N SER A 75 -16.51 -6.07 4.87
CA SER A 75 -15.21 -5.40 4.80
C SER A 75 -14.08 -6.44 4.85
N CYS A 76 -13.03 -6.25 4.04
CA CYS A 76 -11.88 -7.14 4.09
C CYS A 76 -11.15 -7.11 5.45
N VAL A 77 -10.41 -8.19 5.74
CA VAL A 77 -9.61 -8.35 6.98
C VAL A 77 -8.65 -7.18 7.22
N ARG A 78 -8.14 -6.56 6.16
CA ARG A 78 -7.27 -5.38 6.27
C ARG A 78 -7.99 -4.18 6.88
N THR A 79 -9.23 -3.93 6.45
CA THR A 79 -10.08 -2.88 7.01
C THR A 79 -10.44 -3.17 8.46
N ARG A 80 -10.81 -4.43 8.77
CA ARG A 80 -11.03 -4.90 10.15
C ARG A 80 -9.82 -4.61 11.05
N ASN A 81 -8.62 -5.03 10.62
CA ASN A 81 -7.39 -4.81 11.39
C ASN A 81 -7.03 -3.32 11.52
N GLY A 82 -7.32 -2.50 10.50
CA GLY A 82 -7.17 -1.04 10.58
C GLY A 82 -8.05 -0.40 11.65
N ARG A 83 -9.28 -0.88 11.81
CA ARG A 83 -10.18 -0.46 12.90
C ARG A 83 -9.69 -0.91 14.26
N LEU A 84 -9.24 -2.17 14.39
CA LEU A 84 -8.61 -2.66 15.62
C LEU A 84 -7.39 -1.80 16.01
N ALA A 85 -6.59 -1.33 15.04
CA ALA A 85 -5.47 -0.43 15.32
C ALA A 85 -5.93 0.93 15.89
N ALA A 86 -7.03 1.50 15.39
CA ALA A 86 -7.62 2.72 15.93
C ALA A 86 -8.12 2.51 17.37
N ILE A 87 -8.83 1.40 17.62
CA ILE A 87 -9.34 1.01 18.95
C ILE A 87 -8.18 0.86 19.93
N ARG A 88 -7.16 0.07 19.59
CA ARG A 88 -5.95 -0.11 20.41
C ARG A 88 -5.23 1.20 20.69
N SER A 89 -5.23 2.14 19.74
CA SER A 89 -4.63 3.45 19.94
C SER A 89 -5.39 4.29 20.96
N PHE A 90 -6.73 4.23 21.00
CA PHE A 90 -7.52 4.89 22.03
C PHE A 90 -7.34 4.22 23.40
N PHE A 91 -7.34 2.89 23.45
CA PHE A 91 -7.12 2.19 24.72
C PHE A 91 -5.70 2.40 25.29
N ARG A 92 -4.69 2.63 24.44
CA ARG A 92 -3.38 3.12 24.90
C ARG A 92 -3.42 4.55 25.44
N TYR A 93 -4.26 5.40 24.88
CA TYR A 93 -4.41 6.78 25.34
C TYR A 93 -5.03 6.84 26.75
N ILE A 94 -6.03 6.00 27.04
CA ILE A 94 -6.71 5.99 28.35
C ILE A 94 -5.92 5.27 29.44
N GLU A 95 -5.02 4.35 29.09
CA GLU A 95 -4.23 3.51 30.01
C GLU A 95 -3.55 4.29 31.14
N TYR A 96 -2.97 5.45 30.82
CA TYR A 96 -2.28 6.30 31.79
C TYR A 96 -3.16 7.44 32.35
N ARG A 97 -4.43 7.50 31.95
CA ARG A 97 -5.37 8.60 32.29
C ARG A 97 -6.51 8.13 33.17
N ILE A 98 -6.90 6.86 33.08
CA ILE A 98 -8.06 6.30 33.79
C ILE A 98 -7.63 4.97 34.41
N PRO A 99 -7.04 4.99 35.63
CA PRO A 99 -6.56 3.78 36.29
C PRO A 99 -7.63 2.70 36.46
N ALA A 100 -8.89 3.11 36.67
CA ALA A 100 -10.03 2.20 36.79
C ALA A 100 -10.27 1.32 35.54
N CYS A 101 -9.83 1.77 34.36
CA CYS A 101 -9.98 1.04 33.10
C CYS A 101 -8.67 0.35 32.65
N LEU A 102 -7.64 0.29 33.49
CA LEU A 102 -6.31 -0.21 33.11
C LEU A 102 -6.34 -1.67 32.63
N ASP A 103 -6.94 -2.57 33.41
CA ASP A 103 -7.04 -3.99 33.05
C ASP A 103 -7.80 -4.18 31.72
N GLN A 104 -8.93 -3.49 31.54
CA GLN A 104 -9.68 -3.49 30.30
C GLN A 104 -8.83 -2.99 29.12
N ALA A 105 -8.09 -1.89 29.31
CA ALA A 105 -7.24 -1.34 28.26
C ALA A 105 -6.15 -2.30 27.83
N LEU A 106 -5.52 -3.02 28.78
CA LEU A 106 -4.53 -4.04 28.49
C LEU A 106 -5.13 -5.22 27.71
N ARG A 107 -6.32 -5.70 28.11
CA ARG A 107 -7.03 -6.79 27.42
C ARG A 107 -7.45 -6.41 26.00
N VAL A 108 -8.00 -5.22 25.80
CA VAL A 108 -8.36 -4.73 24.46
C VAL A 108 -7.11 -4.58 23.59
N ARG A 109 -6.01 -4.10 24.17
CA ARG A 109 -4.73 -4.00 23.46
C ARG A 109 -4.17 -5.36 23.07
N SER A 110 -4.42 -6.43 23.83
CA SER A 110 -3.93 -7.77 23.55
C SER A 110 -4.71 -8.51 22.45
N ILE A 111 -5.91 -8.04 22.05
CA ILE A 111 -6.73 -8.67 20.98
C ILE A 111 -5.90 -8.87 19.70
N PRO A 112 -5.66 -10.10 19.24
CA PRO A 112 -4.75 -10.35 18.14
C PRO A 112 -5.28 -9.78 16.81
N THR A 113 -4.36 -9.30 15.96
CA THR A 113 -4.69 -8.97 14.58
C THR A 113 -4.97 -10.25 13.80
N LYS A 114 -6.07 -10.30 13.05
CA LYS A 114 -6.40 -11.46 12.23
C LYS A 114 -5.39 -11.58 11.10
N LYS A 115 -4.81 -12.77 10.91
CA LYS A 115 -3.91 -13.02 9.78
C LYS A 115 -4.70 -12.85 8.48
N THR A 116 -4.03 -12.32 7.46
CA THR A 116 -4.60 -12.14 6.12
C THR A 116 -3.57 -12.61 5.13
N ASP A 117 -4.04 -13.20 4.03
CA ASP A 117 -3.17 -13.51 2.91
C ASP A 117 -2.52 -12.23 2.40
N LYS A 118 -1.21 -12.31 2.19
CA LYS A 118 -0.45 -11.25 1.56
C LYS A 118 -0.45 -11.56 0.06
N ALA A 119 -1.39 -10.98 -0.67
CA ALA A 119 -1.36 -11.01 -2.12
C ALA A 119 0.01 -10.53 -2.61
N LEU A 120 0.54 -11.21 -3.64
CA LEU A 120 1.71 -10.72 -4.35
C LEU A 120 1.40 -9.32 -4.88
N ILE A 121 2.41 -8.46 -4.88
CA ILE A 121 2.24 -7.09 -5.35
C ILE A 121 2.04 -7.14 -6.86
N ASP A 122 0.93 -6.58 -7.34
CA ASP A 122 0.76 -6.31 -8.77
C ASP A 122 1.73 -5.22 -9.22
N TYR A 123 2.46 -5.49 -10.30
CA TYR A 123 3.30 -4.52 -10.99
C TYR A 123 3.19 -4.70 -12.50
N LEU A 124 3.50 -3.63 -13.22
CA LEU A 124 3.54 -3.60 -14.67
C LEU A 124 4.95 -3.93 -15.14
N ASP A 125 5.06 -4.79 -16.15
CA ASP A 125 6.34 -5.07 -16.78
C ASP A 125 6.83 -3.88 -17.63
N ARG A 126 8.02 -4.01 -18.22
CA ARG A 126 8.64 -2.92 -19.00
C ARG A 126 7.83 -2.55 -20.25
N ALA A 127 7.21 -3.51 -20.92
CA ALA A 127 6.41 -3.27 -22.11
C ALA A 127 5.08 -2.60 -21.75
N GLU A 128 4.43 -3.04 -20.68
CA GLU A 128 3.21 -2.45 -20.13
C GLU A 128 3.44 -1.02 -19.62
N ILE A 129 4.51 -0.77 -18.87
CA ILE A 129 4.86 0.60 -18.44
C ILE A 129 5.12 1.48 -19.66
N LYS A 130 5.88 1.01 -20.65
CA LYS A 130 6.15 1.79 -21.86
C LYS A 130 4.85 2.14 -22.58
N ALA A 131 3.97 1.17 -22.80
CA ALA A 131 2.66 1.39 -23.42
C ALA A 131 1.83 2.42 -22.65
N LEU A 132 1.86 2.37 -21.32
CA LEU A 132 1.14 3.32 -20.46
C LEU A 132 1.72 4.74 -20.50
N LEU A 133 3.05 4.88 -20.50
CA LEU A 133 3.71 6.19 -20.62
C LEU A 133 3.50 6.83 -22.00
N ASP A 134 3.36 6.01 -23.04
CA ASP A 134 3.10 6.43 -24.42
C ASP A 134 1.59 6.63 -24.74
N ALA A 135 0.68 6.31 -23.82
CA ALA A 135 -0.76 6.36 -24.04
C ALA A 135 -1.38 7.77 -24.12
N PRO A 136 -0.93 8.79 -23.36
CA PRO A 136 -1.49 10.14 -23.46
C PRO A 136 -1.10 10.84 -24.77
N ASP A 137 -2.05 11.52 -25.41
CA ASP A 137 -1.81 12.25 -26.68
C ASP A 137 -1.06 13.58 -26.43
N PRO A 138 0.23 13.70 -26.82
CA PRO A 138 1.04 14.89 -26.57
C PRO A 138 0.63 16.12 -27.40
N ARG A 139 -0.29 15.97 -28.37
CA ARG A 139 -0.81 17.08 -29.18
C ARG A 139 -1.89 17.87 -28.43
N THR A 140 -2.44 17.30 -27.37
CA THR A 140 -3.49 17.94 -26.57
C THR A 140 -2.90 18.46 -25.25
N ARG A 141 -3.36 19.62 -24.79
CA ARG A 141 -2.91 20.21 -23.51
C ARG A 141 -3.04 19.24 -22.34
N LEU A 142 -4.19 18.54 -22.24
CA LEU A 142 -4.44 17.58 -21.17
C LEU A 142 -3.62 16.28 -21.32
N GLY A 143 -3.34 15.84 -22.55
CA GLY A 143 -2.49 14.68 -22.78
C GLY A 143 -1.03 14.95 -22.44
N THR A 144 -0.50 16.15 -22.75
CA THR A 144 0.84 16.57 -22.32
C THR A 144 0.96 16.61 -20.80
N ARG A 145 -0.06 17.15 -20.10
CA ARG A 145 -0.15 17.09 -18.64
C ARG A 145 -0.09 15.66 -18.14
N ASP A 146 -0.98 14.81 -18.64
CA ASP A 146 -1.12 13.43 -18.16
C ASP A 146 0.16 12.63 -18.40
N ARG A 147 0.82 12.85 -19.55
CA ARG A 147 2.13 12.26 -19.86
C ARG A 147 3.19 12.66 -18.83
N ALA A 148 3.30 13.97 -18.53
CA ALA A 148 4.22 14.45 -17.52
C ALA A 148 3.93 13.85 -16.13
N MET A 149 2.65 13.73 -15.75
CA MET A 149 2.24 13.10 -14.50
C MET A 149 2.64 11.62 -14.42
N LEU A 150 2.38 10.83 -15.48
CA LEU A 150 2.72 9.40 -15.50
C LEU A 150 4.22 9.17 -15.47
N HIS A 151 4.98 9.94 -16.25
CA HIS A 151 6.45 9.88 -16.24
C HIS A 151 7.03 10.19 -14.86
N LEU A 152 6.55 11.27 -14.22
CA LEU A 152 7.05 11.65 -12.90
C LEU A 152 6.62 10.65 -11.82
N ALA A 153 5.37 10.16 -11.87
CA ALA A 153 4.87 9.15 -10.94
C ALA A 153 5.70 7.87 -11.00
N TYR A 154 6.06 7.40 -12.20
CA TYR A 154 6.88 6.22 -12.39
C TYR A 154 8.34 6.47 -12.04
N ALA A 155 8.98 7.53 -12.57
CA ALA A 155 10.39 7.81 -12.34
C ALA A 155 10.73 8.00 -10.86
N GLY A 156 9.90 8.78 -10.15
CA GLY A 156 10.10 9.01 -8.72
C GLY A 156 9.46 7.95 -7.81
N GLY A 157 8.75 6.97 -8.39
CA GLY A 157 7.92 6.03 -7.64
C GLY A 157 6.96 6.72 -6.68
N LEU A 158 6.40 7.88 -7.05
CA LEU A 158 5.71 8.78 -6.12
C LEU A 158 4.41 8.20 -5.60
N ARG A 159 4.05 8.53 -4.35
CA ARG A 159 2.65 8.38 -3.90
C ARG A 159 1.79 9.40 -4.63
N VAL A 160 0.51 9.10 -4.86
CA VAL A 160 -0.41 10.07 -5.50
C VAL A 160 -0.44 11.40 -4.76
N SER A 161 -0.48 11.35 -3.43
CA SER A 161 -0.47 12.56 -2.62
C SER A 161 0.79 13.37 -2.85
N GLU A 162 1.96 12.73 -2.98
CA GLU A 162 3.22 13.42 -3.28
C GLU A 162 3.14 14.05 -4.69
N LEU A 163 2.68 13.29 -5.69
CA LEU A 163 2.56 13.76 -7.07
C LEU A 163 1.66 14.99 -7.22
N VAL A 164 0.46 14.95 -6.63
CA VAL A 164 -0.55 15.99 -6.86
C VAL A 164 -0.34 17.25 -6.03
N THR A 165 0.49 17.19 -4.98
CA THR A 165 0.84 18.36 -4.15
C THR A 165 2.20 18.96 -4.49
N LEU A 166 2.93 18.39 -5.46
CA LEU A 166 4.22 18.93 -5.90
C LEU A 166 4.04 20.33 -6.48
N GLN A 167 4.94 21.23 -6.10
CA GLN A 167 4.92 22.64 -6.51
C GLN A 167 6.15 22.97 -7.34
N LEU A 168 6.10 24.09 -8.07
CA LEU A 168 7.23 24.54 -8.89
C LEU A 168 8.51 24.76 -8.07
N ARG A 169 8.38 25.27 -6.84
CA ARG A 169 9.51 25.49 -5.92
C ARG A 169 10.23 24.21 -5.49
N ASP A 170 9.60 23.06 -5.67
CA ASP A 170 10.18 21.77 -5.30
C ASP A 170 11.22 21.29 -6.34
N PHE A 171 11.35 22.01 -7.46
CA PHE A 171 12.39 21.81 -8.47
C PHE A 171 13.45 22.91 -8.32
N PRO A 172 14.65 22.60 -7.79
CA PRO A 172 15.65 23.61 -7.46
C PRO A 172 16.32 24.21 -8.71
N ASP A 173 16.28 23.50 -9.83
CA ASP A 173 16.92 23.90 -11.08
C ASP A 173 15.92 24.06 -12.23
N ARG A 174 16.23 24.97 -13.17
CA ARG A 174 15.38 25.23 -14.34
C ARG A 174 15.31 24.07 -15.34
N PHE A 175 16.27 23.14 -15.29
CA PHE A 175 16.28 21.97 -16.16
C PHE A 175 15.36 20.86 -15.64
N LEU A 176 14.81 21.01 -14.43
CA LEU A 176 14.01 20.02 -13.72
C LEU A 176 14.78 18.72 -13.50
N SER A 177 16.10 18.82 -13.30
CA SER A 177 16.99 17.66 -13.20
C SER A 177 16.75 16.85 -11.92
N THR A 178 16.31 17.53 -10.86
CA THR A 178 15.99 16.92 -9.57
C THR A 178 14.64 17.42 -9.06
N VAL A 179 14.01 16.62 -8.20
CA VAL A 179 12.78 17.01 -7.50
C VAL A 179 12.93 16.74 -6.00
N HIS A 180 12.54 17.72 -5.20
CA HIS A 180 12.47 17.62 -3.75
C HIS A 180 11.08 17.14 -3.33
N ILE A 181 11.00 16.06 -2.56
CA ILE A 181 9.73 15.44 -2.17
C ILE A 181 9.62 15.35 -0.66
N MET A 182 8.57 15.94 -0.12
CA MET A 182 8.15 15.75 1.26
C MET A 182 7.22 14.53 1.38
N GLY A 183 7.76 13.41 1.87
CA GLY A 183 7.05 12.15 2.04
C GLY A 183 6.28 12.00 3.36
N LYS A 184 5.62 10.84 3.51
CA LYS A 184 4.87 10.48 4.73
C LYS A 184 5.78 10.58 5.97
N GLY A 185 5.27 11.26 7.00
CA GLY A 185 6.01 11.47 8.24
C GLY A 185 7.01 12.62 8.19
N ARG A 186 6.82 13.59 7.28
CA ARG A 186 7.68 14.76 7.08
C ARG A 186 9.13 14.38 6.76
N ARG A 187 9.29 13.40 5.86
CA ARG A 187 10.61 12.93 5.43
C ARG A 187 10.93 13.46 4.05
N GLU A 188 12.02 14.19 3.95
CA GLU A 188 12.50 14.76 2.71
C GLU A 188 13.34 13.75 1.92
N ARG A 189 13.22 13.78 0.60
CA ARG A 189 14.13 13.10 -0.33
C ARG A 189 14.27 13.91 -1.61
N VAL A 190 15.48 13.91 -2.17
CA VAL A 190 15.76 14.49 -3.48
C VAL A 190 15.94 13.35 -4.48
N LEU A 191 15.22 13.40 -5.60
CA LEU A 191 15.31 12.38 -6.63
C LEU A 191 15.80 12.97 -7.95
N PRO A 192 16.85 12.40 -8.57
CA PRO A 192 17.22 12.75 -9.93
C PRO A 192 16.19 12.19 -10.93
N LEU A 193 15.91 12.94 -11.98
CA LEU A 193 14.94 12.59 -13.01
C LEU A 193 15.63 12.24 -14.33
N TRP A 194 15.14 11.22 -15.02
CA TRP A 194 15.60 10.87 -16.38
C TRP A 194 15.28 11.99 -17.38
N LYS A 195 16.08 12.10 -18.43
CA LYS A 195 15.95 13.14 -19.47
C LYS A 195 14.54 13.15 -20.09
N GLU A 196 13.94 11.98 -20.25
CA GLU A 196 12.59 11.77 -20.78
C GLU A 196 11.52 12.35 -19.84
N THR A 197 11.67 12.14 -18.52
CA THR A 197 10.78 12.73 -17.52
C THR A 197 10.93 14.24 -17.49
N GLN A 198 12.16 14.74 -17.54
CA GLN A 198 12.42 16.18 -17.62
C GLN A 198 11.80 16.81 -18.87
N PHE A 199 11.93 16.13 -20.02
CA PHE A 199 11.33 16.58 -21.28
C PHE A 199 9.81 16.67 -21.19
N ALA A 200 9.15 15.63 -20.66
CA ALA A 200 7.70 15.61 -20.47
C ALA A 200 7.24 16.74 -19.53
N LEU A 201 7.97 16.97 -18.43
CA LEU A 201 7.67 18.05 -17.49
C LEU A 201 7.83 19.44 -18.14
N ARG A 202 8.93 19.68 -18.86
CA ARG A 202 9.14 20.96 -19.57
C ARG A 202 8.07 21.21 -20.62
N ALA A 203 7.68 20.18 -21.37
CA ALA A 203 6.60 20.28 -22.34
C ALA A 203 5.27 20.68 -21.69
N TRP A 204 4.96 20.13 -20.50
CA TRP A 204 3.78 20.54 -19.74
C TRP A 204 3.90 21.97 -19.23
N LEU A 205 5.02 22.34 -18.61
CA LEU A 205 5.21 23.68 -18.05
C LEU A 205 5.13 24.79 -19.10
N ALA A 206 5.58 24.53 -20.33
CA ALA A 206 5.50 25.48 -21.44
C ALA A 206 4.06 25.86 -21.82
N ILE A 207 3.09 24.97 -21.56
CA ILE A 207 1.67 25.16 -21.92
C ILE A 207 0.73 25.14 -20.70
N ARG A 208 1.30 25.09 -19.49
CA ARG A 208 0.55 25.12 -18.24
C ARG A 208 -0.12 26.49 -18.15
N PRO A 209 -1.45 26.56 -17.95
CA PRO A 209 -2.12 27.85 -17.81
C PRO A 209 -1.57 28.59 -16.59
N ASP A 210 -1.52 29.91 -16.70
CA ASP A 210 -1.29 30.73 -15.52
C ASP A 210 -2.47 30.53 -14.56
N ALA A 211 -2.15 30.12 -13.35
CA ALA A 211 -3.12 29.72 -12.35
C ALA A 211 -2.55 30.09 -10.99
N GLN A 212 -3.41 30.60 -10.12
CA GLN A 212 -3.04 30.94 -8.74
C GLN A 212 -2.58 29.72 -7.93
N ALA A 213 -2.93 28.51 -8.38
CA ALA A 213 -2.47 27.26 -7.80
C ALA A 213 -0.96 27.11 -7.90
N ALA A 214 -0.30 26.83 -6.77
CA ALA A 214 1.14 26.61 -6.69
C ALA A 214 1.55 25.21 -7.16
N GLU A 215 0.61 24.28 -7.19
CA GLU A 215 0.79 22.90 -7.64
C GLU A 215 1.10 22.82 -9.14
N ILE A 216 2.04 21.96 -9.52
CA ILE A 216 2.49 21.82 -10.90
C ILE A 216 1.40 21.24 -11.82
N PHE A 217 0.57 20.32 -11.31
CA PHE A 217 -0.46 19.64 -12.08
C PHE A 217 -1.86 20.15 -11.73
N LEU A 218 -2.58 20.58 -12.77
CA LEU A 218 -3.91 21.15 -12.66
C LEU A 218 -4.94 20.27 -13.36
N ASN A 219 -6.18 20.28 -12.87
CA ASN A 219 -7.31 19.65 -13.54
C ASN A 219 -7.75 20.49 -14.77
N ALA A 220 -8.79 20.02 -15.49
CA ALA A 220 -9.26 20.70 -16.70
C ALA A 220 -9.74 22.14 -16.43
N SER A 221 -10.26 22.40 -15.22
CA SER A 221 -10.75 23.70 -14.75
C SER A 221 -9.65 24.60 -14.17
N GLY A 222 -8.38 24.22 -14.25
CA GLY A 222 -7.25 25.01 -13.73
C GLY A 222 -7.05 24.94 -12.22
N GLN A 223 -7.81 24.09 -11.51
CA GLN A 223 -7.65 23.86 -10.07
C GLN A 223 -6.60 22.75 -9.81
N PRO A 224 -6.02 22.65 -8.60
CA PRO A 224 -5.08 21.59 -8.28
C PRO A 224 -5.63 20.19 -8.60
N MET A 225 -4.79 19.33 -9.18
CA MET A 225 -5.16 17.95 -9.45
C MET A 225 -5.47 17.21 -8.15
N THR A 226 -6.52 16.38 -8.16
CA THR A 226 -6.89 15.57 -6.99
C THR A 226 -6.39 14.14 -7.13
N ARG A 227 -6.36 13.40 -6.01
CA ARG A 227 -5.99 11.98 -6.02
C ARG A 227 -6.92 11.15 -6.89
N ASP A 228 -8.22 11.40 -6.76
CA ASP A 228 -9.26 10.70 -7.51
C ASP A 228 -9.23 11.13 -8.99
N GLY A 229 -8.94 12.40 -9.26
CA GLY A 229 -8.71 12.90 -10.61
C GLY A 229 -7.56 12.19 -11.30
N PHE A 230 -6.41 12.05 -10.65
CA PHE A 230 -5.28 11.29 -11.20
C PHE A 230 -5.63 9.80 -11.40
N ALA A 231 -6.29 9.17 -10.43
CA ALA A 231 -6.70 7.77 -10.55
C ALA A 231 -7.68 7.54 -11.73
N PHE A 232 -8.61 8.47 -11.94
CA PHE A 232 -9.52 8.46 -13.09
C PHE A 232 -8.75 8.57 -14.42
N ARG A 233 -7.80 9.53 -14.52
CA ARG A 233 -6.97 9.67 -15.72
C ARG A 233 -6.09 8.46 -15.97
N LEU A 234 -5.52 7.88 -14.92
CA LEU A 234 -4.74 6.64 -15.02
C LEU A 234 -5.58 5.50 -15.60
N ALA A 235 -6.80 5.31 -15.11
CA ALA A 235 -7.70 4.27 -15.62
C ALA A 235 -8.01 4.45 -17.12
N GLU A 236 -8.23 5.69 -17.56
CA GLU A 236 -8.45 6.00 -18.97
C GLU A 236 -7.21 5.70 -19.83
N HIS A 237 -6.01 6.03 -19.36
CA HIS A 237 -4.78 5.73 -20.09
C HIS A 237 -4.42 4.24 -20.07
N VAL A 238 -4.82 3.49 -19.04
CA VAL A 238 -4.69 2.03 -19.01
C VAL A 238 -5.53 1.38 -20.12
N LYS A 239 -6.77 1.86 -20.33
CA LYS A 239 -7.62 1.38 -21.44
C LYS A 239 -6.96 1.64 -22.80
N ARG A 240 -6.38 2.82 -23.00
CA ARG A 240 -5.66 3.17 -24.23
C ARG A 240 -4.38 2.36 -24.41
N ALA A 241 -3.62 2.17 -23.35
CA ALA A 241 -2.41 1.36 -23.36
C ALA A 241 -2.70 -0.10 -23.74
N ALA A 242 -3.89 -0.60 -23.39
CA ALA A 242 -4.33 -1.95 -23.72
C ALA A 242 -4.45 -2.21 -25.23
N GLU A 243 -4.63 -1.17 -26.06
CA GLU A 243 -4.63 -1.31 -27.52
C GLU A 243 -3.27 -1.80 -28.04
N LYS A 244 -2.17 -1.41 -27.37
CA LYS A 244 -0.80 -1.82 -27.71
C LYS A 244 -0.34 -3.01 -26.87
N GLN A 245 -0.81 -3.11 -25.63
CA GLN A 245 -0.41 -4.17 -24.70
C GLN A 245 -1.63 -4.69 -23.92
N PRO A 246 -2.38 -5.67 -24.46
CA PRO A 246 -3.61 -6.17 -23.84
C PRO A 246 -3.43 -6.79 -22.45
N SER A 247 -2.24 -7.29 -22.13
CA SER A 247 -1.93 -7.92 -20.82
C SER A 247 -2.19 -6.99 -19.63
N ILE A 248 -2.12 -5.67 -19.85
CA ILE A 248 -2.32 -4.66 -18.81
C ILE A 248 -3.75 -4.71 -18.20
N LEU A 249 -4.75 -5.18 -18.97
CA LEU A 249 -6.13 -5.30 -18.51
C LEU A 249 -6.33 -6.43 -17.50
N GLY A 250 -5.43 -7.42 -17.48
CA GLY A 250 -5.44 -8.49 -16.48
C GLY A 250 -5.01 -8.02 -15.08
N LYS A 251 -4.54 -6.76 -14.96
CA LYS A 251 -3.98 -6.20 -13.72
C LYS A 251 -4.83 -5.03 -13.23
N ARG A 252 -5.03 -4.94 -11.92
CA ARG A 252 -5.72 -3.78 -11.32
C ARG A 252 -4.77 -2.60 -11.18
N VAL A 253 -4.57 -1.86 -12.27
CA VAL A 253 -3.65 -0.72 -12.30
C VAL A 253 -4.20 0.44 -11.48
N THR A 254 -3.57 0.69 -10.33
CA THR A 254 -3.81 1.86 -9.49
C THR A 254 -2.53 2.69 -9.42
N PRO A 255 -2.57 3.93 -8.92
CA PRO A 255 -1.33 4.69 -8.76
C PRO A 255 -0.26 4.02 -7.89
N HIS A 256 -0.68 3.20 -6.93
CA HIS A 256 0.25 2.41 -6.13
C HIS A 256 0.96 1.34 -6.97
N VAL A 257 0.31 0.80 -8.01
CA VAL A 257 0.94 -0.14 -8.95
C VAL A 257 2.06 0.53 -9.75
N LEU A 258 1.94 1.82 -10.11
CA LEU A 258 3.06 2.55 -10.74
C LEU A 258 4.28 2.61 -9.83
N ARG A 259 4.06 2.89 -8.54
CA ARG A 259 5.12 2.89 -7.53
C ARG A 259 5.72 1.50 -7.34
N HIS A 260 4.90 0.46 -7.33
CA HIS A 260 5.36 -0.92 -7.25
C HIS A 260 6.19 -1.31 -8.48
N SER A 261 5.77 -0.90 -9.67
CA SER A 261 6.50 -1.13 -10.93
C SER A 261 7.86 -0.44 -10.91
N CYS A 262 7.92 0.81 -10.44
CA CYS A 262 9.20 1.50 -10.20
C CYS A 262 10.09 0.68 -9.25
N ALA A 263 9.55 0.23 -8.11
CA ALA A 263 10.29 -0.56 -7.13
C ALA A 263 10.86 -1.86 -7.70
N MET A 264 10.03 -2.63 -8.40
CA MET A 264 10.41 -3.91 -8.99
C MET A 264 11.43 -3.72 -10.10
N HIS A 265 11.28 -2.71 -10.95
CA HIS A 265 12.24 -2.41 -12.00
C HIS A 265 13.58 -1.91 -11.45
N THR A 266 13.56 -1.12 -10.37
CA THR A 266 14.79 -0.76 -9.65
C THR A 266 15.45 -1.99 -9.03
N LEU A 267 14.68 -2.86 -8.37
CA LEU A 267 15.20 -4.09 -7.78
C LEU A 267 15.87 -4.98 -8.84
N ALA A 268 15.17 -5.25 -9.94
CA ALA A 268 15.69 -6.03 -11.06
C ALA A 268 16.95 -5.42 -11.70
N ALA A 269 17.05 -4.08 -11.72
CA ALA A 269 18.22 -3.39 -12.27
C ALA A 269 19.42 -3.35 -11.31
N THR A 270 19.19 -3.34 -9.99
CA THR A 270 20.26 -3.09 -9.02
C THR A 270 20.61 -4.27 -8.13
N GLY A 271 19.76 -5.30 -8.03
CA GLY A 271 19.94 -6.46 -7.15
C GLY A 271 20.07 -6.12 -5.66
N ASP A 272 19.65 -4.92 -5.24
CA ASP A 272 19.86 -4.42 -3.88
C ASP A 272 18.62 -3.68 -3.39
N ILE A 273 17.94 -4.31 -2.43
CA ILE A 273 16.74 -3.77 -1.82
C ILE A 273 16.97 -2.46 -1.04
N ARG A 274 18.20 -2.19 -0.59
CA ARG A 274 18.54 -0.93 0.10
C ARG A 274 18.47 0.24 -0.87
N LYS A 275 18.88 0.04 -2.13
CA LYS A 275 18.77 1.05 -3.19
C LYS A 275 17.29 1.34 -3.52
N VAL A 276 16.45 0.32 -3.54
CA VAL A 276 14.99 0.49 -3.68
C VAL A 276 14.41 1.30 -2.51
N ALA A 277 14.81 0.98 -1.27
CA ALA A 277 14.35 1.69 -0.08
C ALA A 277 14.78 3.17 -0.09
N LEU A 278 16.02 3.45 -0.50
CA LEU A 278 16.57 4.79 -0.69
C LEU A 278 15.76 5.57 -1.74
N TRP A 279 15.55 4.99 -2.92
CA TRP A 279 14.83 5.63 -4.03
C TRP A 279 13.38 5.95 -3.67
N LEU A 280 12.69 5.02 -3.01
CA LEU A 280 11.28 5.17 -2.65
C LEU A 280 11.04 5.97 -1.36
N GLY A 281 12.09 6.27 -0.59
CA GLY A 281 11.98 6.92 0.72
C GLY A 281 11.25 6.06 1.75
N HIS A 282 11.56 4.76 1.81
CA HIS A 282 10.96 3.83 2.76
C HIS A 282 11.54 4.02 4.17
N ALA A 283 10.65 4.06 5.17
CA ALA A 283 11.05 4.27 6.56
C ALA A 283 11.61 3.03 7.27
N SER A 284 11.29 1.86 6.73
CA SER A 284 11.74 0.56 7.22
C SER A 284 11.91 -0.38 6.04
N ILE A 285 12.96 -1.19 6.08
CA ILE A 285 13.23 -2.24 5.09
C ILE A 285 12.06 -3.23 4.99
N GLN A 286 11.32 -3.44 6.07
CA GLN A 286 10.14 -4.33 6.10
C GLN A 286 9.06 -3.92 5.09
N SER A 287 8.92 -2.62 4.81
CA SER A 287 8.00 -2.15 3.77
C SER A 287 8.49 -2.45 2.35
N THR A 288 9.80 -2.66 2.20
CA THR A 288 10.47 -3.01 0.94
C THR A 288 10.56 -4.53 0.76
N GLU A 289 10.60 -5.34 1.82
CA GLU A 289 10.64 -6.83 1.77
C GLU A 289 9.51 -7.44 0.94
N THR A 290 8.39 -6.72 0.82
CA THR A 290 7.25 -7.20 0.03
C THR A 290 7.63 -7.34 -1.45
N TYR A 291 8.63 -6.59 -1.94
CA TYR A 291 9.14 -6.71 -3.31
C TYR A 291 10.02 -7.95 -3.52
N LEU A 292 10.87 -8.33 -2.56
CA LEU A 292 11.65 -9.59 -2.64
C LEU A 292 10.76 -10.81 -2.76
N ARG A 293 9.59 -10.79 -2.11
CA ARG A 293 8.63 -11.91 -2.17
C ARG A 293 7.94 -12.00 -3.53
N ALA A 294 7.86 -10.88 -4.25
CA ALA A 294 7.17 -10.76 -5.52
C ALA A 294 8.04 -11.14 -6.72
N ASP A 295 9.37 -11.08 -6.59
CA ASP A 295 10.28 -11.38 -7.70
C ASP A 295 10.70 -12.87 -7.73
N PRO A 296 10.29 -13.66 -8.74
CA PRO A 296 10.81 -15.01 -8.94
C PRO A 296 12.22 -15.03 -9.51
N GLU A 297 12.69 -13.95 -10.16
CA GLU A 297 13.95 -13.92 -10.90
C GLU A 297 15.15 -14.08 -9.96
N GLU A 298 15.14 -13.40 -8.81
CA GLU A 298 16.18 -13.55 -7.80
C GLU A 298 16.25 -14.99 -7.27
N LYS A 299 15.10 -15.66 -7.11
CA LYS A 299 15.06 -17.08 -6.73
C LYS A 299 15.62 -18.00 -7.81
N LEU A 300 15.36 -17.68 -9.09
CA LEU A 300 15.93 -18.41 -10.22
C LEU A 300 17.44 -18.21 -10.33
N GLN A 301 17.94 -16.98 -10.10
CA GLN A 301 19.36 -16.69 -10.05
C GLN A 301 20.06 -17.39 -8.89
N ILE A 302 19.44 -17.42 -7.70
CA ILE A 302 19.94 -18.19 -6.55
C ILE A 302 19.97 -19.68 -6.88
N LEU A 303 18.92 -20.22 -7.52
CA LEU A 303 18.87 -21.62 -7.93
C LEU A 303 19.97 -21.95 -8.96
N ALA A 304 20.17 -21.07 -9.94
CA ALA A 304 21.23 -21.20 -10.94
C ALA A 304 22.64 -21.13 -10.30
N ALA A 305 22.84 -20.25 -9.32
CA ALA A 305 24.10 -20.09 -8.61
C ALA A 305 24.41 -21.26 -7.66
N HIS A 306 23.40 -21.84 -7.00
CA HIS A 306 23.58 -23.01 -6.14
C HIS A 306 23.85 -24.30 -6.94
N GLY A 307 23.37 -24.38 -8.18
CA GLY A 307 23.41 -25.58 -8.99
C GLY A 307 22.52 -26.70 -8.43
N ALA A 308 22.15 -27.67 -9.28
CA ALA A 308 21.48 -28.87 -8.78
C ALA A 308 22.45 -29.70 -7.93
N PRO A 309 22.04 -30.26 -6.79
CA PRO A 309 22.88 -31.18 -6.05
C PRO A 309 23.26 -32.35 -6.98
N ALA A 310 24.56 -32.64 -7.07
CA ALA A 310 25.08 -33.75 -7.86
C ALA A 310 24.74 -35.08 -7.16
N ILE A 311 23.51 -35.56 -7.35
CA ILE A 311 23.08 -36.86 -6.85
C ILE A 311 23.64 -37.91 -7.81
N LYS A 312 24.51 -38.80 -7.32
CA LYS A 312 24.93 -39.98 -8.09
C LYS A 312 23.68 -40.81 -8.38
N PRO A 313 23.37 -41.14 -9.65
CA PRO A 313 22.30 -42.07 -9.94
C PRO A 313 22.61 -43.37 -9.22
N GLY A 314 21.74 -43.77 -8.29
CA GLY A 314 21.82 -45.10 -7.71
C GLY A 314 21.66 -46.12 -8.84
N ARG A 315 22.61 -47.04 -8.99
CA ARG A 315 22.38 -48.22 -9.83
C ARG A 315 21.34 -49.07 -9.10
N PHE A 316 20.09 -49.01 -9.55
CA PHE A 316 19.09 -49.99 -9.16
C PHE A 316 19.59 -51.35 -9.65
N LYS A 317 20.11 -52.17 -8.73
CA LYS A 317 20.29 -53.59 -9.00
C LYS A 317 18.94 -54.24 -8.74
N PRO A 318 18.31 -54.89 -9.74
CA PRO A 318 17.14 -55.69 -9.48
C PRO A 318 17.49 -56.70 -8.36
N PRO A 319 16.57 -56.97 -7.42
CA PRO A 319 16.79 -57.97 -6.40
C PRO A 319 17.15 -59.31 -7.07
N SER A 320 18.04 -60.09 -6.44
CA SER A 320 18.51 -61.36 -7.01
C SER A 320 17.35 -62.30 -7.35
N ASP A 321 17.54 -63.16 -8.34
CA ASP A 321 16.53 -64.15 -8.77
C ASP A 321 15.99 -64.99 -7.61
N ALA A 322 16.77 -65.19 -6.54
CA ALA A 322 16.30 -65.86 -5.32
C ALA A 322 15.13 -65.13 -4.63
N LEU A 323 15.16 -63.79 -4.61
CA LEU A 323 14.13 -62.95 -3.98
C LEU A 323 12.90 -62.81 -4.88
N ILE A 324 13.10 -62.79 -6.20
CA ILE A 324 12.00 -62.85 -7.18
C ILE A 324 11.31 -64.23 -7.10
N THR A 325 12.08 -65.31 -7.01
CA THR A 325 11.58 -66.69 -6.85
C THR A 325 10.83 -66.86 -5.52
N MET A 326 11.33 -66.27 -4.44
CA MET A 326 10.65 -66.30 -3.13
C MET A 326 9.31 -65.55 -3.17
N LEU A 327 9.23 -64.41 -3.87
CA LEU A 327 7.98 -63.66 -4.03
C LEU A 327 6.98 -64.35 -4.96
N THR A 328 7.43 -65.06 -6.00
CA THR A 328 6.53 -65.88 -6.84
C THR A 328 6.04 -67.15 -6.12
N ASP A 329 6.85 -67.75 -5.26
CA ASP A 329 6.42 -68.89 -4.42
C ASP A 329 5.39 -68.49 -3.37
N VAL A 330 5.53 -67.32 -2.74
CA VAL A 330 4.52 -66.79 -1.81
C VAL A 330 3.19 -66.52 -2.54
N ARG A 331 3.24 -66.10 -3.82
CA ARG A 331 2.06 -65.84 -4.64
C ARG A 331 1.36 -67.11 -5.17
N ARG A 332 2.04 -68.25 -5.18
CA ARG A 332 1.47 -69.57 -5.53
C ARG A 332 0.85 -70.31 -4.34
N ARG A 333 1.09 -69.84 -3.12
CA ARG A 333 0.58 -70.44 -1.87
C ARG A 333 -0.60 -69.67 -1.25
N ALA A 334 -1.07 -68.61 -1.90
CA ALA A 334 -2.29 -67.88 -1.56
C ALA A 334 -3.37 -68.21 -2.59
#